data_AF-A0A7K2QNV6-F1
#
_entry.id   AF-A0A7K2QNV6-F1
#
_cell.length_a   1.000
_cell.length_b   1.000
_cell.length_c   1.000
_cell.angle_alpha   90.00
_cell.angle_beta   90.00
_cell.angle_gamma   90.00
#
_symmetry.space_group_name_H-M   'P 1'
#
loop_
_entity.id
_entity.type
_entity.pdbx_description
1 polymer ?
#
loop_
_entity_poly.entity_id
_entity_poly.type
_entity_poly.pdbx_seq_one_letter_code
_entity_poly.pdbx_strand_id
1 'polypeptide(L)'
;MVGASRDPLEAVLVAVPVVVLACGVAAALMRRLGQTAVVGEILVGILLGPSLLGWLWPAGSRWLLPGEVLPYLGVLGNLGLLVFMFLIGLELDPGLLRGRGRAVVVVSQASVWIPLGLGSLLALAMYGRLAPEGVGRAEFVLFVAVAMSVTAFPVLPH
;
A
#
# COMPACT_ATOMS: atom_id res chain seq x y z
N MET A 1 -9.14 37.65 -8.74
CA MET A 1 -9.31 37.32 -7.31
C MET A 1 -10.54 36.45 -7.14
N VAL A 2 -10.41 35.12 -7.24
CA VAL A 2 -11.31 34.12 -6.61
C VAL A 2 -10.49 32.83 -6.54
N GLY A 3 -9.57 32.76 -5.57
CA GLY A 3 -9.09 31.47 -5.08
C GLY A 3 -10.12 31.01 -4.07
N ALA A 4 -11.18 30.37 -4.54
CA ALA A 4 -12.08 29.66 -3.63
C ALA A 4 -11.24 28.53 -3.03
N SER A 5 -10.71 28.77 -1.83
CA SER A 5 -10.22 27.72 -0.95
C SER A 5 -11.40 26.79 -0.72
N ARG A 6 -11.52 25.73 -1.54
CA ARG A 6 -12.44 24.64 -1.27
C ARG A 6 -12.13 24.15 0.13
N ASP A 7 -13.16 23.98 0.95
CA ASP A 7 -12.97 23.34 2.24
C ASP A 7 -12.37 21.95 1.98
N PRO A 8 -11.32 21.54 2.72
CA PRO A 8 -10.68 20.24 2.51
C PRO A 8 -11.67 19.06 2.53
N LEU A 9 -12.77 19.22 3.26
CA LEU A 9 -13.87 18.27 3.33
C LEU A 9 -14.61 18.10 2.00
N GLU A 10 -14.88 19.19 1.28
CA GLU A 10 -15.50 19.12 -0.06
C GLU A 10 -14.61 18.38 -1.04
N ALA A 11 -13.30 18.64 -0.97
CA ALA A 11 -12.33 17.98 -1.82
C ALA A 11 -12.21 16.48 -1.49
N VAL A 12 -12.26 16.08 -0.21
CA VAL A 12 -12.33 14.66 0.20
C VAL A 12 -13.59 13.98 -0.33
N LEU A 13 -14.75 14.63 -0.22
CA LEU A 13 -16.04 14.10 -0.67
C LEU A 13 -16.08 13.81 -2.18
N VAL A 14 -15.30 14.54 -2.97
CA VAL A 14 -15.15 14.29 -4.41
C VAL A 14 -14.03 13.29 -4.69
N ALA A 15 -12.88 13.44 -4.02
CA ALA A 15 -11.69 12.64 -4.30
C ALA A 15 -11.91 11.15 -3.96
N VAL A 16 -12.51 10.84 -2.80
CA VAL A 16 -12.68 9.45 -2.35
C VAL A 16 -13.54 8.64 -3.33
N PRO A 17 -14.76 9.06 -3.72
CA PRO A 17 -15.54 8.32 -4.71
C PRO A 17 -14.84 8.19 -6.05
N VAL A 18 -14.17 9.23 -6.54
CA VAL A 18 -13.45 9.16 -7.82
C VAL A 18 -12.33 8.14 -7.77
N VAL A 19 -11.52 8.13 -6.71
CA VAL A 19 -10.44 7.16 -6.52
C VAL A 19 -11.01 5.74 -6.40
N VAL A 20 -12.04 5.53 -5.58
CA VAL A 20 -12.68 4.22 -5.39
C VAL A 20 -13.28 3.70 -6.71
N LEU A 21 -13.95 4.54 -7.48
CA LEU A 21 -14.51 4.16 -8.78
C LEU A 21 -13.41 3.85 -9.79
N ALA A 22 -12.36 4.67 -9.87
CA ALA A 22 -11.23 4.43 -10.76
C ALA A 22 -10.54 3.09 -10.44
N CYS A 23 -10.27 2.84 -9.16
CA CYS A 23 -9.75 1.57 -8.66
C CYS A 23 -10.67 0.40 -9.02
N GLY A 24 -11.99 0.53 -8.81
CA GLY A 24 -12.97 -0.50 -9.12
C GLY A 24 -13.04 -0.86 -10.61
N VAL A 25 -12.99 0.16 -11.49
CA VAL A 25 -12.95 -0.02 -12.95
C VAL A 25 -11.66 -0.71 -13.37
N ALA A 26 -10.50 -0.24 -12.87
CA ALA A 26 -9.22 -0.84 -13.20
C ALA A 26 -9.10 -2.28 -12.68
N ALA A 27 -9.56 -2.54 -11.46
CA ALA A 27 -9.63 -3.88 -10.90
C ALA A 27 -10.52 -4.80 -11.76
N ALA A 28 -11.68 -4.33 -12.21
CA ALA A 28 -12.55 -5.10 -13.10
C ALA A 28 -11.89 -5.40 -14.46
N LEU A 29 -11.16 -4.44 -15.02
CA LEU A 29 -10.39 -4.63 -16.26
C LEU A 29 -9.26 -5.64 -16.06
N MET A 30 -8.48 -5.51 -14.99
CA MET A 30 -7.37 -6.42 -14.68
C MET A 30 -7.84 -7.85 -14.43
N ARG A 31 -8.97 -8.04 -13.74
CA ARG A 31 -9.60 -9.37 -13.59
C ARG A 31 -9.95 -10.01 -14.93
N ARG A 32 -10.44 -9.22 -15.91
CA ARG A 32 -10.71 -9.73 -17.27
C ARG A 32 -9.45 -10.16 -18.02
N LEU A 33 -8.30 -9.58 -17.66
CA LEU A 33 -6.99 -9.94 -18.21
C LEU A 33 -6.30 -11.07 -17.44
N GLY A 34 -6.96 -11.67 -16.44
CA GLY A 34 -6.38 -12.73 -15.60
C GLY A 34 -5.41 -12.23 -14.54
N GLN A 35 -5.37 -10.91 -14.28
CA GLN A 35 -4.56 -10.30 -13.23
C GLN A 35 -5.38 -10.13 -11.94
N THR A 36 -4.71 -10.06 -10.78
CA THR A 36 -5.37 -9.75 -9.51
C THR A 36 -5.86 -8.30 -9.50
N ALA A 37 -6.94 -8.03 -8.75
CA ALA A 37 -7.52 -6.69 -8.63
C ALA A 37 -6.50 -5.64 -8.18
N VAL A 38 -5.59 -6.02 -7.28
CA VAL A 38 -4.56 -5.15 -6.70
C VAL A 38 -3.62 -4.56 -7.75
N VAL A 39 -3.34 -5.27 -8.86
CA VAL A 39 -2.54 -4.71 -9.96
C VAL A 39 -3.22 -3.47 -10.55
N GLY A 40 -4.55 -3.52 -10.71
CA GLY A 40 -5.34 -2.40 -11.23
C GLY A 40 -5.36 -1.21 -10.28
N GLU A 41 -5.44 -1.48 -8.98
CA GLU A 41 -5.41 -0.45 -7.93
C GLU A 41 -4.05 0.26 -7.87
N ILE A 42 -2.95 -0.49 -7.94
CA ILE A 42 -1.59 0.06 -8.01
C ILE A 42 -1.42 0.93 -9.25
N LEU A 43 -1.89 0.45 -10.42
CA LEU A 43 -1.85 1.21 -11.66
C LEU A 43 -2.61 2.54 -11.53
N VAL A 44 -3.82 2.52 -10.97
CA VAL A 44 -4.62 3.73 -10.73
C VAL A 44 -3.90 4.68 -9.78
N GLY A 45 -3.27 4.17 -8.70
CA GLY A 45 -2.46 4.97 -7.79
C GLY A 45 -1.30 5.68 -8.50
N ILE A 46 -0.61 4.99 -9.41
CA ILE A 46 0.48 5.59 -10.22
C ILE A 46 -0.10 6.62 -11.21
N LEU A 47 -1.21 6.28 -11.87
CA LEU A 47 -1.89 7.11 -12.87
C LEU A 47 -2.41 8.41 -12.25
N LEU A 48 -3.14 8.34 -11.13
CA LEU A 48 -3.74 9.49 -10.44
C LEU A 48 -2.74 10.22 -9.54
N GLY A 49 -1.65 9.57 -9.18
CA GLY A 49 -0.60 10.14 -8.33
C GLY A 49 0.16 11.29 -9.00
N PRO A 50 0.96 12.03 -8.22
CA PRO A 50 1.77 13.12 -8.73
C PRO A 50 2.84 12.65 -9.73
N SER A 51 3.20 11.36 -9.71
CA SER A 51 4.20 10.77 -10.60
C SER A 51 3.81 10.80 -12.07
N LEU A 52 2.53 10.61 -12.41
CA LEU A 52 2.06 10.62 -13.80
C LEU A 52 1.09 11.77 -14.07
N LEU A 53 -0.05 11.84 -13.36
CA LEU A 53 -1.01 12.94 -13.54
C LEU A 53 -0.39 14.28 -13.14
N GLY A 54 0.40 14.31 -12.07
CA GLY A 54 1.11 15.52 -11.65
C GLY A 54 2.16 16.00 -12.67
N TRP A 55 2.72 15.09 -13.46
CA TRP A 55 3.68 15.42 -14.53
C TRP A 55 2.98 15.84 -15.82
N LEU A 56 1.95 15.10 -16.25
CA LEU A 56 1.24 15.34 -17.51
C LEU A 56 0.23 16.49 -17.41
N TRP A 57 -0.51 16.58 -16.29
CA TRP A 57 -1.52 17.61 -16.06
C TRP A 57 -1.52 18.12 -14.61
N PRO A 58 -0.56 19.00 -14.25
CA PRO A 58 -0.40 19.52 -12.88
C PRO A 58 -1.66 20.22 -12.34
N ALA A 59 -2.39 20.94 -13.20
CA ALA A 59 -3.63 21.63 -12.82
C ALA A 59 -4.76 20.63 -12.50
N GLY A 60 -4.89 19.55 -13.28
CA GLY A 60 -5.86 18.49 -13.01
C GLY A 60 -5.52 17.71 -11.73
N SER A 61 -4.24 17.41 -11.51
CA SER A 61 -3.78 16.78 -10.26
C SER A 61 -4.08 17.63 -9.03
N ARG A 62 -3.80 18.94 -9.05
CA ARG A 62 -4.13 19.85 -7.93
C ARG A 62 -5.63 20.03 -7.72
N TRP A 63 -6.43 19.91 -8.78
CA TRP A 63 -7.89 20.02 -8.69
C TRP A 63 -8.52 18.75 -8.12
N LEU A 64 -8.02 17.57 -8.51
CA LEU A 64 -8.56 16.28 -8.09
C LEU A 64 -8.02 15.83 -6.72
N LEU A 65 -6.72 16.02 -6.48
CA LEU A 65 -6.01 15.63 -5.26
C LEU A 65 -5.17 16.82 -4.75
N PRO A 66 -5.80 17.84 -4.15
CA PRO A 66 -5.08 18.93 -3.49
C PRO A 66 -4.18 18.36 -2.39
N GLY A 67 -2.99 18.93 -2.20
CA GLY A 67 -2.06 18.48 -1.16
C GLY A 67 -2.65 18.51 0.26
N GLU A 68 -3.63 19.38 0.49
CA GLU A 68 -4.38 19.50 1.76
C GLU A 68 -5.27 18.28 2.05
N VAL A 69 -5.65 17.50 1.03
CA VAL A 69 -6.51 16.31 1.14
C VAL A 69 -5.71 15.06 1.50
N LEU A 70 -4.43 14.99 1.13
CA LEU A 70 -3.56 13.82 1.33
C LEU A 70 -3.53 13.31 2.78
N PRO A 71 -3.39 14.17 3.81
CA PRO A 71 -3.42 13.72 5.20
C PRO A 71 -4.75 13.05 5.59
N TYR A 72 -5.88 13.59 5.14
CA TYR A 72 -7.20 13.02 5.42
C TYR A 72 -7.39 11.67 4.72
N LEU A 73 -6.93 11.57 3.46
CA LEU A 73 -6.95 10.31 2.71
C LEU A 73 -6.06 9.25 3.38
N GLY A 74 -4.92 9.66 3.93
CA GLY A 74 -4.04 8.80 4.72
C GLY A 74 -4.70 8.26 6.00
N VAL A 75 -5.42 9.12 6.74
CA VAL A 75 -6.18 8.69 7.93
C VAL A 75 -7.28 7.69 7.55
N LEU A 76 -8.04 7.98 6.50
CA LEU A 76 -9.08 7.07 6.00
C LEU A 76 -8.48 5.73 5.52
N GLY A 77 -7.35 5.77 4.81
CA GLY A 77 -6.63 4.58 4.36
C GLY A 77 -6.13 3.72 5.54
N ASN A 78 -5.56 4.34 6.57
CA ASN A 78 -5.13 3.64 7.77
C ASN A 78 -6.30 3.03 8.54
N LEU A 79 -7.43 3.74 8.63
CA LEU A 79 -8.64 3.22 9.26
C LEU A 79 -9.21 2.03 8.47
N GLY A 80 -9.27 2.14 7.14
CA GLY A 80 -9.67 1.04 6.26
C GLY A 80 -8.76 -0.19 6.41
N LEU A 81 -7.44 0.02 6.44
CA LEU A 81 -6.46 -1.04 6.68
C LEU A 81 -6.66 -1.69 8.06
N LEU A 82 -6.90 -0.91 9.11
CA LEU A 82 -7.13 -1.41 10.46
C LEU A 82 -8.39 -2.28 10.51
N VAL A 83 -9.50 -1.80 9.95
CA VAL A 83 -10.77 -2.55 9.87
C VAL A 83 -10.58 -3.83 9.04
N PHE A 84 -9.84 -3.75 7.94
CA PHE A 84 -9.53 -4.90 7.10
C PHE A 84 -8.70 -5.97 7.83
N MET A 85 -7.63 -5.58 8.53
CA MET A 85 -6.81 -6.49 9.34
C MET A 85 -7.62 -7.11 10.48
N PHE A 86 -8.53 -6.35 11.09
CA PHE A 86 -9.44 -6.86 12.10
C PHE A 86 -10.38 -7.93 11.53
N LEU A 87 -10.95 -7.69 10.35
CA LEU A 87 -11.83 -8.66 9.67
C LEU A 87 -11.09 -9.95 9.32
N ILE A 88 -9.87 -9.87 8.77
CA ILE A 88 -9.03 -11.06 8.54
C ILE A 88 -8.82 -11.84 9.83
N GLY A 89 -8.56 -11.14 10.94
CA GLY A 89 -8.40 -11.78 12.25
C GLY A 89 -9.66 -12.52 12.72
N LEU A 90 -10.85 -12.02 12.38
CA LEU A 90 -12.13 -12.68 12.69
C LEU A 90 -12.43 -13.88 11.79
N GLU A 91 -11.94 -13.87 10.55
CA GLU A 91 -12.10 -14.97 9.59
C GLU A 91 -11.09 -16.11 9.81
N LEU A 92 -10.06 -15.87 10.61
CA LEU A 92 -9.02 -16.84 10.92
C LEU A 92 -9.57 -17.98 11.81
N ASP A 93 -9.71 -19.18 11.27
CA ASP A 93 -10.17 -20.36 12.03
C ASP A 93 -9.02 -21.03 12.82
N PRO A 94 -8.99 -20.93 14.17
CA PRO A 94 -7.97 -21.58 14.99
C PRO A 94 -8.07 -23.12 14.97
N GLY A 95 -9.19 -23.68 14.52
CA GLY A 95 -9.38 -25.12 14.28
C GLY A 95 -8.39 -25.67 13.26
N LEU A 96 -8.03 -24.90 12.23
CA LEU A 96 -7.05 -25.28 11.20
C LEU A 96 -5.61 -25.43 11.75
N LEU A 97 -5.34 -24.83 12.93
CA LEU A 97 -4.04 -24.84 13.58
C LEU A 97 -3.89 -25.99 14.60
N ARG A 98 -5.01 -26.64 15.01
CA ARG A 98 -4.99 -27.73 15.99
C ARG A 98 -4.22 -28.93 15.45
N GLY A 99 -3.34 -29.50 16.29
CA GLY A 99 -2.54 -30.69 15.96
C GLY A 99 -1.31 -30.46 15.09
N ARG A 100 -1.07 -29.23 14.59
CA ARG A 100 0.09 -28.89 13.74
C ARG A 100 1.05 -27.86 14.34
N GLY A 101 1.00 -27.65 15.66
CA GLY A 101 1.71 -26.56 16.35
C GLY A 101 3.20 -26.41 16.00
N ARG A 102 3.98 -27.50 15.96
CA ARG A 102 5.41 -27.43 15.62
C ARG A 102 5.65 -26.99 14.18
N ALA A 103 4.86 -27.49 13.23
CA ALA A 103 4.98 -27.09 11.82
C ALA A 103 4.54 -25.63 11.62
N VAL A 104 3.44 -25.22 12.26
CA VAL A 104 2.96 -23.82 12.23
C VAL A 104 4.01 -22.87 12.76
N VAL A 105 4.62 -23.17 13.91
CA VAL A 105 5.66 -22.31 14.51
C VAL A 105 6.86 -22.20 13.57
N VAL A 106 7.38 -23.31 13.05
CA VAL A 106 8.54 -23.29 12.16
C VAL A 106 8.25 -22.53 10.87
N VAL A 107 7.11 -22.79 10.22
CA VAL A 107 6.74 -22.14 8.96
C VAL A 107 6.48 -20.65 9.17
N SER A 108 5.76 -20.27 10.23
CA SER A 108 5.48 -18.86 10.54
C SER A 108 6.78 -18.09 10.79
N GLN A 109 7.68 -18.67 11.58
CA GLN A 109 8.94 -18.04 11.94
C GLN A 109 9.88 -17.94 10.72
N ALA A 110 9.92 -18.97 9.88
CA ALA A 110 10.67 -18.95 8.63
C ALA A 110 10.13 -17.90 7.64
N SER A 111 8.81 -17.76 7.54
CA SER A 111 8.16 -16.78 6.64
C SER A 111 8.51 -15.33 6.97
N VAL A 112 8.95 -15.05 8.20
CA VAL A 112 9.38 -13.72 8.65
C VAL A 112 10.90 -13.57 8.57
N TRP A 113 11.66 -14.51 9.13
CA TRP A 113 13.11 -14.39 9.22
C TRP A 113 13.82 -14.55 7.88
N ILE A 114 13.32 -15.40 6.99
CA ILE A 114 13.98 -15.62 5.69
C ILE A 114 13.92 -14.33 4.84
N PRO A 115 12.73 -13.73 4.58
CA PRO A 115 12.68 -12.47 3.83
C PRO A 115 13.37 -11.32 4.55
N LEU A 116 13.35 -11.29 5.89
CA LEU A 116 14.05 -10.27 6.67
C LEU A 116 15.57 -10.37 6.51
N GLY A 117 16.12 -11.58 6.55
CA GLY A 117 17.55 -11.83 6.32
C GLY A 117 17.98 -11.50 4.89
N LEU A 118 17.20 -11.95 3.90
CA LEU A 118 17.46 -11.65 2.49
C LEU A 118 17.32 -10.16 2.18
N GLY A 119 16.29 -9.50 2.73
CA GLY A 119 16.07 -8.06 2.61
C GLY A 119 17.20 -7.25 3.27
N SER A 120 17.71 -7.71 4.41
CA SER A 120 18.89 -7.09 5.05
C SER A 120 20.12 -7.20 4.17
N LEU A 121 20.39 -8.38 3.60
CA LEU A 121 21.52 -8.61 2.70
C LEU A 121 21.41 -7.74 1.43
N LEU A 122 20.22 -7.68 0.84
CA LEU A 122 19.91 -6.83 -0.31
C LEU A 122 20.14 -5.36 0.02
N ALA A 123 19.66 -4.89 1.17
CA ALA A 123 19.83 -3.51 1.61
C ALA A 123 21.30 -3.14 1.81
N LEU A 124 22.11 -4.03 2.39
CA LEU A 124 23.56 -3.82 2.54
C LEU A 124 24.26 -3.69 1.18
N ALA A 125 23.82 -4.44 0.17
CA ALA A 125 24.36 -4.33 -1.19
C ALA A 125 23.92 -3.04 -1.91
N MET A 126 22.71 -2.54 -1.63
CA MET A 126 22.14 -1.36 -2.29
C MET A 126 22.49 -0.04 -1.60
N TYR A 127 22.91 -0.06 -0.32
CA TYR A 127 23.14 1.14 0.49
C TYR A 127 24.00 2.20 -0.21
N GLY A 128 25.13 1.81 -0.81
CA GLY A 128 26.04 2.76 -1.45
C GLY A 128 25.50 3.44 -2.72
N ARG A 129 24.38 2.98 -3.28
CA ARG A 129 23.81 3.50 -4.55
C ARG A 129 22.42 4.09 -4.41
N LEU A 130 21.62 3.57 -3.48
CA LEU A 130 20.20 3.94 -3.34
C LEU A 130 19.84 4.52 -1.97
N ALA A 131 20.76 4.56 -1.00
CA ALA A 131 20.47 5.22 0.27
C ALA A 131 20.32 6.74 0.05
N PRO A 132 19.21 7.35 0.50
CA PRO A 132 19.05 8.80 0.47
C PRO A 132 20.12 9.49 1.31
N GLU A 133 20.50 10.72 0.93
CA GLU A 133 21.44 11.52 1.69
C GLU A 133 20.93 11.75 3.12
N GLY A 134 21.78 11.51 4.12
CA GLY A 134 21.44 11.66 5.53
C GLY A 134 20.78 10.45 6.21
N VAL A 135 20.50 9.37 5.50
CA VAL A 135 19.97 8.13 6.10
C VAL A 135 21.12 7.21 6.50
N GLY A 136 21.17 6.83 7.78
CA GLY A 136 22.18 5.90 8.28
C GLY A 136 21.98 4.47 7.76
N ARG A 137 23.06 3.68 7.84
CA ARG A 137 23.07 2.30 7.34
C ARG A 137 22.08 1.40 8.06
N ALA A 138 21.89 1.60 9.36
CA ALA A 138 20.97 0.80 10.15
C ALA A 138 19.51 1.08 9.75
N GLU A 139 19.17 2.36 9.58
CA GLU A 139 17.84 2.84 9.22
C GLU A 139 17.43 2.32 7.83
N PHE A 140 18.33 2.42 6.85
CA PHE A 140 18.09 1.91 5.50
C PHE A 140 17.90 0.38 5.50
N VAL A 141 18.79 -0.34 6.19
CA VAL A 141 18.73 -1.81 6.25
C VAL A 141 17.46 -2.28 6.97
N LEU A 142 17.13 -1.68 8.11
CA LEU A 142 15.92 -1.99 8.87
C LEU A 142 14.66 -1.70 8.04
N PHE A 143 14.61 -0.57 7.36
CA PHE A 143 13.47 -0.22 6.51
C PHE A 143 13.23 -1.26 5.42
N VAL A 144 14.26 -1.58 4.63
CA VAL A 144 14.14 -2.55 3.52
C VAL A 144 13.87 -3.96 4.05
N ALA A 145 14.56 -4.39 5.10
CA ALA A 145 14.39 -5.72 5.67
C ALA A 145 12.97 -5.94 6.22
N VAL A 146 12.42 -4.95 6.92
CA VAL A 146 11.03 -5.00 7.42
C VAL A 146 10.04 -4.94 6.26
N ALA A 147 10.24 -4.02 5.30
CA ALA A 147 9.36 -3.88 4.14
C ALA A 147 9.27 -5.17 3.30
N MET A 148 10.36 -5.93 3.18
CA MET A 148 10.38 -7.22 2.48
C MET A 148 9.82 -8.38 3.30
N SER A 149 9.73 -8.24 4.63
CA SER A 149 9.23 -9.27 5.55
C SER A 149 7.71 -9.19 5.76
N VAL A 150 7.13 -8.00 5.63
CA VAL A 150 5.68 -7.81 5.69
C VAL A 150 5.04 -8.41 4.43
N THR A 151 4.23 -9.45 4.62
CA THR A 151 3.46 -10.06 3.54
C THR A 151 2.16 -9.30 3.32
N ALA A 152 1.84 -9.02 2.06
CA ALA A 152 0.54 -8.48 1.70
C ALA A 152 -0.47 -9.63 1.68
N PHE A 153 -1.16 -9.86 2.80
CA PHE A 153 -2.35 -10.71 2.86
C PHE A 153 -3.53 -10.30 1.94
N PRO A 154 -3.76 -9.01 1.58
CA PRO A 154 -4.94 -8.61 0.81
C PRO A 154 -5.01 -9.06 -0.66
N VAL A 155 -4.01 -9.78 -1.18
CA VAL A 155 -3.88 -10.02 -2.64
C VAL A 155 -4.39 -11.40 -3.08
N LEU A 156 -4.90 -12.23 -2.16
CA LEU A 156 -5.40 -13.56 -2.51
C LEU A 156 -6.75 -13.45 -3.23
N PRO A 157 -6.90 -14.05 -4.43
CA PRO A 157 -8.20 -14.12 -5.09
C PRO A 157 -9.12 -15.01 -4.24
N HIS A 158 -10.21 -14.43 -3.74
CA HIS A 158 -11.40 -15.21 -3.37
C HIS A 158 -12.06 -15.77 -4.63
#